data_AF-A0AAD4XFX3-F1
#
_entry.id   AF-A0AAD4XFX3-F1
#
_cell.length_a   1.000
_cell.length_b   1.000
_cell.length_c   1.000
_cell.angle_alpha   90.00
_cell.angle_beta   90.00
_cell.angle_gamma   90.00
#
_symmetry.space_group_name_H-M   'P 1'
#
loop_
_entity.id
_entity.type
_entity.pdbx_description
1 polymer ?
#
loop_
_entity_poly.entity_id
_entity_poly.type
_entity_poly.pdbx_seq_one_letter_code
_entity_poly.pdbx_strand_id
1 'polypeptide(L)'
;MNGMKKTNSKRRRQKAESHNRTALESIEKATKLYQGVAVVNKFEDEAYNRVGYTIVSKFTPNAVDGSGAFRKAVVAVVKAAFDSIDLELHCGTHPRLRVVDHISFHPRAQTSLGETARLAKLVATDIGSSLQVPTSLYGAAHQEGKKLDLIRRQLGYFNPNSEGNQWEGALGSDCLPLKPDEGPYQATPTEGVVVVGATQWVDNYNVPIFTNKITAVRRISRRVSGRGGGIPSVQAMALAHGEDIIEVACNLLEPSKFIADQV
;
A
#
# COMPACT_ATOMS: atom_id res chain seq x y z
N MET A 1 -13.51 -35.64 -9.60
CA MET A 1 -13.50 -34.39 -8.79
C MET A 1 -12.16 -33.63 -8.74
N ASN A 2 -11.02 -34.18 -9.20
CA ASN A 2 -9.70 -33.49 -9.15
C ASN A 2 -9.40 -32.54 -10.33
N GLY A 3 -10.14 -32.61 -11.44
CA GLY A 3 -9.94 -31.74 -12.61
C GLY A 3 -10.47 -30.31 -12.42
N MET A 4 -11.58 -30.16 -11.69
CA MET A 4 -12.29 -28.88 -11.51
C MET A 4 -11.58 -27.93 -10.53
N LYS A 5 -10.83 -28.47 -9.55
CA LYS A 5 -9.97 -27.69 -8.64
C LYS A 5 -8.72 -27.14 -9.36
N LYS A 6 -8.11 -27.92 -10.26
CA LYS A 6 -6.92 -27.49 -11.02
C LYS A 6 -7.23 -26.39 -12.06
N THR A 7 -8.39 -26.45 -12.72
CA THR A 7 -8.82 -25.42 -13.68
C THR A 7 -9.18 -24.09 -12.99
N ASN A 8 -9.81 -24.13 -11.82
CA ASN A 8 -10.07 -22.92 -11.01
C ASN A 8 -8.79 -22.30 -10.44
N SER A 9 -7.82 -23.12 -9.99
CA SER A 9 -6.50 -22.65 -9.53
C SER A 9 -5.72 -21.95 -10.64
N LYS A 10 -5.70 -22.51 -11.86
CA LYS A 10 -4.99 -21.92 -13.01
C LYS A 10 -5.66 -20.63 -13.50
N ARG A 11 -7.00 -20.55 -13.49
CA ARG A 11 -7.76 -19.32 -13.78
C ARG A 11 -7.59 -18.23 -12.71
N ARG A 12 -7.45 -18.59 -11.43
CA ARG A 12 -7.15 -17.64 -10.35
C ARG A 12 -5.74 -17.09 -10.43
N ARG A 13 -4.74 -17.93 -10.77
CA ARG A 13 -3.34 -17.48 -10.98
C ARG A 13 -3.18 -16.46 -12.11
N GLN A 14 -3.94 -16.61 -13.20
CA GLN A 14 -3.95 -15.64 -14.30
C GLN A 14 -4.65 -14.30 -13.97
N LYS A 15 -5.38 -14.22 -12.85
CA LYS A 15 -6.11 -13.03 -12.39
C LYS A 15 -5.45 -12.35 -11.18
N ALA A 16 -4.33 -12.87 -10.70
CA ALA A 16 -3.52 -12.22 -9.68
C ALA A 16 -2.98 -10.89 -10.22
N GLU A 17 -3.11 -9.79 -9.47
CA GLU A 17 -2.65 -8.44 -9.84
C GLU A 17 -1.19 -8.43 -10.32
N SER A 18 -0.30 -9.09 -9.58
CA SER A 18 1.12 -9.29 -9.93
C SER A 18 1.33 -10.01 -11.26
N HIS A 19 0.33 -10.73 -11.77
CA HIS A 19 0.38 -11.45 -13.05
C HIS A 19 -0.48 -10.80 -14.14
N ASN A 20 -1.27 -9.78 -13.82
CA ASN A 20 -2.10 -9.09 -14.78
C ASN A 20 -1.27 -8.07 -15.55
N ARG A 21 -0.48 -8.56 -16.51
CA ARG A 21 0.42 -7.73 -17.34
C ARG A 21 -0.31 -6.55 -17.98
N THR A 22 -1.53 -6.75 -18.47
CA THR A 22 -2.34 -5.69 -19.07
C THR A 22 -2.64 -4.57 -18.07
N ALA A 23 -3.01 -4.91 -16.83
CA ALA A 23 -3.23 -3.91 -15.78
C ALA A 23 -1.94 -3.18 -15.40
N LEU A 24 -0.83 -3.91 -15.22
CA LEU A 24 0.46 -3.31 -14.87
C LEU A 24 0.97 -2.38 -15.99
N GLU A 25 0.85 -2.79 -17.25
CA GLU A 25 1.19 -1.95 -18.40
C GLU A 25 0.30 -0.70 -18.48
N SER A 26 -1.00 -0.81 -18.18
CA SER A 26 -1.92 0.32 -18.14
C SER A 26 -1.49 1.36 -17.09
N ILE A 27 -1.17 0.88 -15.88
CA ILE A 27 -0.67 1.69 -14.77
C ILE A 27 0.65 2.39 -15.15
N GLU A 28 1.60 1.65 -15.72
CA GLU A 28 2.88 2.21 -16.14
C GLU A 28 2.71 3.24 -17.28
N LYS A 29 1.83 2.97 -18.26
CA LYS A 29 1.52 3.91 -19.35
C LYS A 29 0.92 5.21 -18.82
N ALA A 30 0.10 5.17 -17.77
CA ALA A 30 -0.49 6.37 -17.18
C ALA A 30 0.57 7.37 -16.70
N THR A 31 1.71 6.91 -16.18
CA THR A 31 2.82 7.80 -15.78
C THR A 31 3.52 8.46 -16.98
N LYS A 32 3.66 7.74 -18.09
CA LYS A 32 4.39 8.19 -19.29
C LYS A 32 3.72 9.35 -20.02
N LEU A 33 2.45 9.61 -19.73
CA LEU A 33 1.68 10.73 -20.29
C LEU A 33 2.15 12.11 -19.77
N TYR A 34 2.96 12.12 -18.71
CA TYR A 34 3.30 13.34 -17.98
C TYR A 34 4.81 13.58 -17.99
N GLN A 35 5.23 14.66 -18.65
CA GLN A 35 6.64 15.00 -18.76
C GLN A 35 7.24 15.39 -17.40
N GLY A 36 8.47 14.94 -17.15
CA GLY A 36 9.17 15.17 -15.89
C GLY A 36 8.80 14.20 -14.77
N VAL A 37 7.94 13.22 -15.04
CA VAL A 37 7.57 12.12 -14.12
C VAL A 37 8.20 10.83 -14.61
N ALA A 38 8.79 10.06 -13.71
CA ALA A 38 9.41 8.77 -14.04
C ALA A 38 9.10 7.71 -12.98
N VAL A 39 8.79 6.50 -13.42
CA VAL A 39 8.86 5.30 -12.57
C VAL A 39 10.32 4.87 -12.53
N VAL A 40 10.94 4.89 -11.34
CA VAL A 40 12.35 4.52 -11.15
C VAL A 40 12.52 3.14 -10.53
N ASN A 41 11.46 2.59 -9.95
CA ASN A 41 11.45 1.24 -9.42
C ASN A 41 10.05 0.64 -9.54
N LYS A 42 10.02 -0.65 -9.83
CA LYS A 42 8.85 -1.50 -9.79
C LYS A 42 9.22 -2.76 -9.03
N PHE A 43 8.54 -3.00 -7.92
CA PHE A 43 8.71 -4.18 -7.10
C PHE A 43 7.46 -5.04 -7.20
N GLU A 44 7.59 -6.23 -7.78
CA GLU A 44 6.50 -7.20 -7.94
C GLU A 44 6.73 -8.36 -6.96
N ASP A 45 5.75 -8.62 -6.09
CA ASP A 45 5.78 -9.77 -5.19
C ASP A 45 4.60 -10.70 -5.51
N GLU A 46 4.94 -11.92 -5.93
CA GLU A 46 3.97 -12.94 -6.33
C GLU A 46 3.17 -13.49 -5.15
N ALA A 47 3.85 -13.80 -4.04
CA ALA A 47 3.23 -14.44 -2.88
C ALA A 47 2.26 -13.48 -2.18
N TYR A 48 2.67 -12.23 -2.04
CA TYR A 48 1.82 -11.15 -1.56
C TYR A 48 0.79 -10.71 -2.58
N ASN A 49 1.02 -11.03 -3.85
CA ASN A 49 0.25 -10.56 -4.99
C ASN A 49 0.12 -9.03 -4.99
N ARG A 50 1.24 -8.33 -4.75
CA ARG A 50 1.29 -6.86 -4.65
C ARG A 50 2.37 -6.31 -5.57
N VAL A 51 2.11 -5.11 -6.09
CA VAL A 51 3.10 -4.35 -6.87
C VAL A 51 3.31 -2.98 -6.22
N GLY A 52 4.57 -2.64 -5.97
CA GLY A 52 5.01 -1.34 -5.51
C GLY A 52 5.65 -0.55 -6.64
N TYR A 53 5.21 0.69 -6.84
CA TYR A 53 5.83 1.61 -7.78
C TYR A 53 6.52 2.76 -7.03
N THR A 54 7.77 3.05 -7.38
CA THR A 54 8.45 4.28 -6.95
C THR A 54 8.44 5.25 -8.11
N ILE A 55 7.67 6.34 -7.95
CA ILE A 55 7.53 7.39 -8.95
C ILE A 55 8.21 8.65 -8.42
N VAL A 56 9.04 9.27 -9.26
CA VAL A 56 9.76 10.50 -8.93
C VAL A 56 9.42 11.60 -9.92
N SER A 57 9.50 12.84 -9.45
CA SER A 57 9.42 14.04 -10.28
C SER A 57 10.28 15.12 -9.65
N LYS A 58 10.73 16.08 -10.47
CA LYS A 58 11.21 17.34 -9.93
C LYS A 58 10.04 18.06 -9.24
N PHE A 59 10.32 18.62 -8.07
CA PHE A 59 9.35 19.40 -7.31
C PHE A 59 9.76 20.87 -7.37
N THR A 60 8.86 21.73 -7.85
CA THR A 60 9.05 23.17 -7.85
C THR A 60 8.10 23.79 -6.82
N PRO A 61 8.62 24.28 -5.68
CA PRO A 61 7.81 24.98 -4.67
C PRO A 61 7.02 26.15 -5.29
N ASN A 62 5.78 26.35 -4.85
CA ASN A 62 4.95 27.51 -5.22
C ASN A 62 4.69 27.71 -6.73
N ALA A 63 4.80 26.67 -7.55
CA ALA A 63 4.27 26.75 -8.91
C ALA A 63 2.78 27.16 -8.83
N VAL A 64 2.42 28.24 -9.53
CA VAL A 64 1.13 28.96 -9.45
C VAL A 64 -0.06 28.02 -9.69
N ASP A 65 0.19 26.90 -10.37
CA ASP A 65 -0.75 25.86 -10.77
C ASP A 65 -1.06 24.87 -9.63
N GLY A 66 -0.32 24.88 -8.52
CA GLY A 66 -0.51 24.01 -7.34
C GLY A 66 -0.44 22.49 -7.59
N SER A 67 -0.29 22.03 -8.84
CA SER A 67 -0.74 20.71 -9.29
C SER A 67 0.00 20.23 -10.54
N GLY A 68 1.33 20.25 -10.48
CA GLY A 68 2.20 19.90 -11.60
C GLY A 68 1.92 18.50 -12.19
N ALA A 69 2.58 18.22 -13.32
CA ALA A 69 2.52 16.94 -14.05
C ALA A 69 2.56 15.70 -13.13
N PHE A 70 3.29 15.77 -12.01
CA PHE A 70 3.35 14.72 -10.99
C PHE A 70 2.04 14.44 -10.26
N ARG A 71 1.29 15.46 -9.82
CA ARG A 71 -0.05 15.27 -9.21
C ARG A 71 -0.98 14.55 -10.17
N LYS A 72 -1.05 15.03 -11.42
CA LYS A 72 -1.88 14.43 -12.48
C LYS A 72 -1.43 12.99 -12.79
N ALA A 73 -0.13 12.72 -12.83
CA ALA A 73 0.40 11.39 -13.05
C ALA A 73 0.02 10.41 -11.93
N VAL A 74 0.11 10.82 -10.66
CA VAL A 74 -0.29 9.96 -9.54
C VAL A 74 -1.79 9.66 -9.59
N VAL A 75 -2.62 10.67 -9.84
CA VAL A 75 -4.08 10.46 -9.98
C VAL A 75 -4.40 9.55 -11.17
N ALA A 76 -3.70 9.71 -12.30
CA ALA A 76 -3.86 8.85 -13.47
C ALA A 76 -3.44 7.40 -13.21
N VAL A 77 -2.37 7.18 -12.46
CA VAL A 77 -1.94 5.84 -12.00
C VAL A 77 -3.01 5.19 -11.13
N VAL A 78 -3.57 5.95 -10.18
CA VAL A 78 -4.63 5.46 -9.30
C VAL A 78 -5.86 5.10 -10.10
N LYS A 79 -6.29 5.98 -11.02
CA LYS A 79 -7.40 5.70 -11.92
C LYS A 79 -7.15 4.44 -12.76
N ALA A 80 -5.97 4.30 -13.37
CA ALA A 80 -5.63 3.14 -14.17
C ALA A 80 -5.67 1.84 -13.36
N ALA A 81 -5.26 1.88 -12.08
CA ALA A 81 -5.37 0.74 -11.18
C ALA A 81 -6.83 0.37 -10.92
N PHE A 82 -7.69 1.34 -10.56
CA PHE A 82 -9.13 1.11 -10.38
C PHE A 82 -9.84 0.60 -11.63
N ASP A 83 -9.49 1.12 -12.81
CA ASP A 83 -10.09 0.68 -14.07
C ASP A 83 -9.67 -0.76 -14.46
N SER A 84 -8.52 -1.25 -13.96
CA SER A 84 -7.88 -2.47 -14.46
C SER A 84 -7.87 -3.63 -13.45
N ILE A 85 -8.14 -3.36 -12.18
CA ILE A 85 -8.02 -4.32 -11.08
C ILE A 85 -9.36 -4.46 -10.37
N ASP A 86 -9.80 -5.71 -10.24
CA ASP A 86 -10.98 -6.09 -9.47
C ASP A 86 -10.54 -6.71 -8.14
N LEU A 87 -10.85 -6.02 -7.04
CA LEU A 87 -10.42 -6.40 -5.70
C LEU A 87 -10.99 -7.76 -5.26
N GLU A 88 -12.20 -8.11 -5.72
CA GLU A 88 -12.90 -9.34 -5.35
C GLU A 88 -12.18 -10.60 -5.87
N LEU A 89 -11.43 -10.45 -6.96
CA LEU A 89 -10.75 -11.56 -7.61
C LEU A 89 -9.35 -11.83 -7.06
N HIS A 90 -8.81 -10.92 -6.24
CA HIS A 90 -7.45 -11.06 -5.77
C HIS A 90 -7.33 -12.05 -4.60
N CYS A 91 -6.24 -12.82 -4.64
CA CYS A 91 -5.82 -13.71 -3.57
C CYS A 91 -4.31 -13.49 -3.33
N GLY A 92 -3.91 -13.28 -2.07
CA GLY A 92 -2.53 -13.00 -1.68
C GLY A 92 -2.32 -13.17 -0.18
N THR A 93 -1.08 -13.39 0.25
CA THR A 93 -0.73 -13.61 1.67
C THR A 93 -0.48 -12.32 2.45
N HIS A 94 -0.56 -11.15 1.80
CA HIS A 94 -0.44 -9.84 2.43
C HIS A 94 -1.82 -9.23 2.73
N PRO A 95 -2.05 -8.61 3.90
CA PRO A 95 -3.29 -7.90 4.16
C PRO A 95 -3.52 -6.74 3.19
N ARG A 96 -4.79 -6.49 2.87
CA ARG A 96 -5.22 -5.50 1.88
C ARG A 96 -6.67 -5.12 2.12
N LEU A 97 -7.03 -3.88 1.81
CA LEU A 97 -8.40 -3.35 1.94
C LEU A 97 -8.92 -2.74 0.63
N ARG A 98 -8.06 -2.68 -0.40
CA ARG A 98 -8.11 -1.66 -1.45
C ARG A 98 -7.38 -2.12 -2.70
N VAL A 99 -7.82 -1.62 -3.87
CA VAL A 99 -7.04 -1.73 -5.12
C VAL A 99 -5.70 -0.98 -4.99
N VAL A 100 -5.73 0.24 -4.43
CA VAL A 100 -4.53 1.00 -4.09
C VAL A 100 -4.39 1.08 -2.58
N ASP A 101 -3.59 0.18 -2.00
CA ASP A 101 -3.47 0.05 -0.54
C ASP A 101 -2.99 1.33 0.16
N HIS A 102 -1.95 1.98 -0.36
CA HIS A 102 -1.57 3.30 0.12
C HIS A 102 -0.68 4.02 -0.89
N ILE A 103 -0.64 5.35 -0.78
CA ILE A 103 0.27 6.23 -1.50
C ILE A 103 1.09 6.98 -0.44
N SER A 104 2.41 6.90 -0.52
CA SER A 104 3.31 7.61 0.38
C SER A 104 4.14 8.62 -0.39
N PHE A 105 3.99 9.88 -0.02
CA PHE A 105 4.81 10.95 -0.54
C PHE A 105 5.99 11.18 0.41
N HIS A 106 7.20 11.14 -0.14
CA HIS A 106 8.43 11.33 0.62
C HIS A 106 9.19 12.56 0.13
N PRO A 107 9.61 13.47 1.02
CA PRO A 107 10.49 14.56 0.64
C PRO A 107 11.84 14.01 0.18
N ARG A 108 12.39 14.59 -0.90
CA ARG A 108 13.74 14.29 -1.39
C ARG A 108 14.49 15.57 -1.69
N ALA A 109 15.82 15.51 -1.55
CA ALA A 109 16.72 16.65 -1.69
C ALA A 109 16.26 17.84 -0.82
N GLN A 110 15.90 18.96 -1.42
CA GLN A 110 15.57 20.20 -0.73
C GLN A 110 14.07 20.35 -0.43
N THR A 111 13.23 19.42 -0.86
CA THR A 111 11.78 19.47 -0.61
C THR A 111 11.48 19.19 0.86
N SER A 112 10.65 20.04 1.47
CA SER A 112 10.24 19.86 2.86
C SER A 112 9.10 18.83 3.00
N LEU A 113 8.96 18.27 4.20
CA LEU A 113 7.83 17.40 4.53
C LEU A 113 6.49 18.15 4.45
N GLY A 114 6.47 19.45 4.76
CA GLY A 114 5.27 20.28 4.68
C GLY A 114 4.79 20.50 3.24
N GLU A 115 5.70 20.76 2.31
CA GLU A 115 5.38 20.85 0.88
C GLU A 115 4.87 19.52 0.32
N THR A 116 5.53 18.44 0.71
CA THR A 116 5.14 17.06 0.37
C THR A 116 3.74 16.74 0.90
N ALA A 117 3.43 17.15 2.13
CA ALA A 117 2.11 16.98 2.74
C ALA A 117 1.02 17.78 2.02
N ARG A 118 1.32 19.01 1.57
CA ARG A 118 0.39 19.80 0.75
C ARG A 118 0.06 19.09 -0.56
N LEU A 119 1.06 18.54 -1.25
CA LEU A 119 0.86 17.76 -2.46
C LEU A 119 0.02 16.50 -2.20
N ALA A 120 0.32 15.76 -1.13
CA ALA A 120 -0.43 14.56 -0.74
C ALA A 120 -1.92 14.87 -0.49
N LYS A 121 -2.22 15.99 0.18
CA LYS A 121 -3.61 16.46 0.38
C LYS A 121 -4.30 16.75 -0.95
N LEU A 122 -3.64 17.50 -1.83
CA LEU A 122 -4.19 17.85 -3.14
C LEU A 122 -4.48 16.62 -4.02
N VAL A 123 -3.62 15.60 -3.95
CA VAL A 123 -3.84 14.31 -4.62
C VAL A 123 -5.00 13.54 -3.97
N ALA A 124 -5.08 13.53 -2.63
CA ALA A 124 -6.19 12.90 -1.93
C ALA A 124 -7.54 13.55 -2.27
N THR A 125 -7.60 14.88 -2.36
CA THR A 125 -8.80 15.61 -2.79
C THR A 125 -9.17 15.25 -4.23
N ASP A 126 -8.22 15.10 -5.15
CA ASP A 126 -8.52 14.67 -6.53
C ASP A 126 -9.05 13.24 -6.59
N ILE A 127 -8.45 12.31 -5.83
CA ILE A 127 -8.93 10.92 -5.77
C ILE A 127 -10.35 10.89 -5.18
N GLY A 128 -10.57 11.58 -4.06
CA GLY A 128 -11.87 11.63 -3.40
C GLY A 128 -12.97 12.26 -4.24
N SER A 129 -12.67 13.40 -4.89
CA SER A 129 -13.67 14.16 -5.66
C SER A 129 -13.81 13.70 -7.11
N SER A 130 -12.71 13.44 -7.81
CA SER A 130 -12.75 13.12 -9.25
C SER A 130 -12.95 11.65 -9.52
N LEU A 131 -12.39 10.77 -8.68
CA LEU A 131 -12.57 9.32 -8.81
C LEU A 131 -13.69 8.79 -7.92
N GLN A 132 -14.27 9.64 -7.03
CA GLN A 132 -15.33 9.25 -6.10
C GLN A 132 -14.93 8.09 -5.17
N VAL A 133 -13.65 8.04 -4.76
CA VAL A 133 -13.12 6.98 -3.89
C VAL A 133 -12.89 7.49 -2.46
N PRO A 134 -13.40 6.81 -1.41
CA PRO A 134 -13.15 7.23 -0.04
C PRO A 134 -11.65 7.23 0.27
N THR A 135 -11.14 8.38 0.71
CA THR A 135 -9.70 8.59 0.87
C THR A 135 -9.38 9.09 2.27
N SER A 136 -8.55 8.34 3.00
CA SER A 136 -8.04 8.74 4.32
C SER A 136 -6.62 9.26 4.22
N LEU A 137 -6.31 10.30 5.00
CA LEU A 137 -4.99 10.91 5.09
C LEU A 137 -4.18 10.33 6.24
N TYR A 138 -2.85 10.25 6.11
CA TYR A 138 -1.97 9.90 7.22
C TYR A 138 -0.65 10.70 7.22
N GLY A 139 0.12 10.54 8.30
CA GLY A 139 1.40 11.20 8.49
C GLY A 139 1.23 12.72 8.51
N ALA A 140 2.19 13.45 7.94
CA ALA A 140 2.15 14.91 7.88
C ALA A 140 0.99 15.46 7.03
N ALA A 141 0.35 14.63 6.21
CA ALA A 141 -0.82 15.02 5.44
C ALA A 141 -2.12 14.98 6.28
N HIS A 142 -2.18 14.21 7.36
CA HIS A 142 -3.34 14.18 8.25
C HIS A 142 -3.25 15.31 9.29
N GLN A 143 -4.37 15.98 9.58
CA GLN A 143 -4.41 17.14 10.49
C GLN A 143 -3.82 16.85 11.87
N GLU A 144 -4.14 15.69 12.44
CA GLU A 144 -3.62 15.22 13.74
C GLU A 144 -2.35 14.36 13.63
N GLY A 145 -1.77 14.18 12.43
CA GLY A 145 -0.58 13.35 12.28
C GLY A 145 -0.80 11.84 12.49
N LYS A 146 -2.01 11.31 12.23
CA LYS A 146 -2.31 9.88 12.44
C LYS A 146 -1.36 8.98 11.65
N LYS A 147 -0.86 7.91 12.29
CA LYS A 147 0.03 6.94 11.64
C LYS A 147 -0.75 5.98 10.74
N LEU A 148 -0.11 5.52 9.66
CA LEU A 148 -0.70 4.59 8.70
C LEU A 148 -1.23 3.30 9.34
N ASP A 149 -0.49 2.75 10.32
CA ASP A 149 -0.87 1.52 11.00
C ASP A 149 -2.12 1.69 11.87
N LEU A 150 -2.36 2.88 12.41
CA LEU A 150 -3.58 3.19 13.16
C LEU A 150 -4.79 3.22 12.23
N ILE A 151 -4.69 3.90 11.09
CA ILE A 151 -5.77 3.98 10.09
C ILE A 151 -6.07 2.60 9.51
N ARG A 152 -5.02 1.82 9.17
CA ARG A 152 -5.18 0.43 8.74
C ARG A 152 -5.93 -0.42 9.77
N ARG A 153 -5.63 -0.28 11.08
CA ARG A 153 -6.37 -0.99 12.13
C ARG A 153 -7.84 -0.57 12.20
N GLN A 154 -8.12 0.72 12.15
CA GLN A 154 -9.49 1.24 12.20
C GLN A 154 -10.32 0.79 11.01
N LEU A 155 -9.69 0.62 9.84
CA LEU A 155 -10.32 0.12 8.63
C LEU A 155 -10.39 -1.43 8.56
N GLY A 156 -9.92 -2.16 9.58
CA GLY A 156 -9.99 -3.62 9.60
C GLY A 156 -8.92 -4.35 8.76
N TYR A 157 -7.83 -3.67 8.38
CA TYR A 157 -6.76 -4.23 7.54
C TYR A 157 -6.11 -5.50 8.09
N PHE A 158 -6.04 -5.62 9.42
CA PHE A 158 -5.37 -6.70 10.12
C PHE A 158 -6.35 -7.75 10.67
N ASN A 159 -7.46 -7.97 9.98
CA ASN A 159 -8.40 -9.04 10.31
C ASN A 159 -8.03 -10.30 9.51
N PRO A 160 -7.57 -11.38 10.17
CA PRO A 160 -7.27 -12.64 9.50
C PRO A 160 -8.56 -13.34 9.06
N ASN A 161 -8.49 -14.14 8.00
CA ASN A 161 -9.61 -14.99 7.60
C ASN A 161 -9.79 -16.19 8.56
N SER A 162 -10.82 -17.01 8.31
CA SER A 162 -11.16 -18.20 9.10
C SER A 162 -10.05 -19.26 9.20
N GLU A 163 -9.08 -19.25 8.28
CA GLU A 163 -7.91 -20.15 8.28
C GLU A 163 -6.65 -19.54 8.92
N GLY A 164 -6.71 -18.30 9.42
CA GLY A 164 -5.71 -17.69 10.33
C GLY A 164 -4.35 -17.31 9.71
N ASN A 165 -4.11 -17.66 8.45
CA ASN A 165 -2.84 -17.46 7.73
C ASN A 165 -3.00 -16.64 6.43
N GLN A 166 -4.23 -16.34 6.03
CA GLN A 166 -4.53 -15.45 4.91
C GLN A 166 -5.29 -14.23 5.44
N TRP A 167 -5.12 -13.10 4.75
CA TRP A 167 -5.75 -11.85 5.13
C TRP A 167 -6.81 -11.53 4.09
N GLU A 168 -8.08 -11.56 4.49
CA GLU A 168 -9.17 -11.13 3.60
C GLU A 168 -9.27 -9.62 3.59
N GLY A 169 -9.03 -8.96 4.73
CA GLY A 169 -9.00 -7.50 4.86
C GLY A 169 -10.17 -6.78 4.19
N ALA A 170 -11.31 -7.44 3.95
CA ALA A 170 -12.43 -6.86 3.25
C ALA A 170 -13.27 -6.01 4.20
N LEU A 171 -13.84 -4.92 3.68
CA LEU A 171 -14.93 -4.22 4.33
C LEU A 171 -16.16 -5.15 4.27
N GLY A 172 -16.55 -5.70 5.43
CA GLY A 172 -17.76 -6.53 5.53
C GLY A 172 -19.07 -5.72 5.49
N SER A 173 -18.99 -4.42 5.21
CA SER A 173 -20.11 -3.49 5.17
C SER A 173 -19.79 -2.33 4.23
N ASP A 174 -20.81 -1.83 3.54
CA ASP A 174 -20.71 -0.68 2.63
C ASP A 174 -20.36 0.63 3.38
N CYS A 175 -20.63 0.68 4.68
CA CYS A 175 -20.30 1.82 5.54
C CYS A 175 -18.90 1.67 6.13
N LEU A 176 -18.08 2.71 5.95
CA LEU A 176 -16.74 2.72 6.51
C LEU A 176 -16.75 2.87 8.03
N PRO A 177 -15.91 2.11 8.76
CA PRO A 177 -15.75 2.25 10.21
C PRO A 177 -15.01 3.55 10.59
N LEU A 178 -14.38 4.21 9.62
CA LEU A 178 -13.67 5.47 9.76
C LEU A 178 -14.17 6.43 8.68
N LYS A 179 -14.58 7.64 9.08
CA LYS A 179 -14.91 8.71 8.14
C LYS A 179 -13.67 9.06 7.30
N PRO A 180 -13.75 9.01 5.96
CA PRO A 180 -12.67 9.44 5.10
C PRO A 180 -12.48 10.96 5.20
N ASP A 181 -11.26 11.41 4.94
CA ASP A 181 -10.93 12.84 4.91
C ASP A 181 -11.44 13.47 3.61
N GLU A 182 -11.43 12.70 2.51
CA GLU A 182 -11.85 13.13 1.17
C GLU A 182 -12.72 12.06 0.50
N GLY A 183 -13.65 12.48 -0.34
CA GLY A 183 -14.54 11.58 -1.09
C GLY A 183 -15.76 11.06 -0.31
N PRO A 184 -16.50 10.09 -0.86
CA PRO A 184 -17.75 9.61 -0.27
C PRO A 184 -17.53 8.76 0.99
N TYR A 185 -18.54 8.65 1.85
CA TYR A 185 -18.50 7.81 3.06
C TYR A 185 -18.69 6.31 2.77
N GLN A 186 -19.14 5.98 1.56
CA GLN A 186 -19.44 4.63 1.12
C GLN A 186 -18.31 4.14 0.22
N ALA A 187 -17.84 2.91 0.45
CA ALA A 187 -16.90 2.24 -0.43
C ALA A 187 -17.64 1.14 -1.19
N THR A 188 -17.36 1.01 -2.49
CA THR A 188 -17.80 -0.18 -3.23
C THR A 188 -16.87 -1.35 -2.86
N PRO A 189 -17.39 -2.60 -2.76
CA PRO A 189 -16.55 -3.78 -2.48
C PRO A 189 -15.43 -3.99 -3.51
N THR A 190 -15.63 -3.55 -4.75
CA THR A 190 -14.69 -3.70 -5.88
C THR A 190 -13.54 -2.71 -5.85
N GLU A 191 -13.73 -1.52 -5.28
CA GLU A 191 -12.72 -0.45 -5.24
C GLU A 191 -12.04 -0.38 -3.86
N GLY A 192 -12.84 -0.55 -2.80
CA GLY A 192 -12.41 -0.34 -1.43
C GLY A 192 -12.19 1.14 -1.13
N VAL A 193 -11.10 1.44 -0.44
CA VAL A 193 -10.74 2.80 -0.01
C VAL A 193 -9.35 3.18 -0.51
N VAL A 194 -8.83 4.39 -0.25
CA VAL A 194 -7.41 4.75 -0.49
C VAL A 194 -6.85 5.41 0.75
N VAL A 195 -5.56 5.19 1.04
CA VAL A 195 -4.87 5.88 2.12
C VAL A 195 -3.67 6.65 1.56
N VAL A 196 -3.69 7.97 1.68
CA VAL A 196 -2.67 8.87 1.13
C VAL A 196 -1.96 9.59 2.25
N GLY A 197 -0.64 9.72 2.19
CA GLY A 197 0.07 10.41 3.26
C GLY A 197 1.43 10.91 2.84
N ALA A 198 2.02 11.68 3.76
CA ALA A 198 3.36 12.20 3.62
C ALA A 198 4.18 11.84 4.85
N THR A 199 5.33 11.20 4.65
CA THR A 199 6.25 10.81 5.73
C THR A 199 7.68 11.04 5.29
N GLN A 200 8.62 11.04 6.24
CA GLN A 200 10.01 10.80 5.89
C GLN A 200 10.16 9.47 5.15
N TRP A 201 11.28 9.29 4.46
CA TRP A 201 11.56 8.05 3.74
C TRP A 201 11.50 6.84 4.68
N VAL A 202 10.84 5.78 4.22
CA VAL A 202 10.69 4.52 4.94
C VAL A 202 11.40 3.44 4.14
N ASP A 203 12.26 2.67 4.79
CA ASP A 203 12.85 1.49 4.16
C ASP A 203 11.99 0.27 4.47
N ASN A 204 11.67 -0.49 3.42
CA ASN A 204 10.96 -1.76 3.52
C ASN A 204 11.92 -2.89 3.19
N TYR A 205 12.02 -3.87 4.07
CA TYR A 205 12.75 -5.11 3.79
C TYR A 205 12.16 -6.23 4.63
N ASN A 206 12.35 -7.43 4.12
CA ASN A 206 11.79 -8.63 4.70
C ASN A 206 12.93 -9.59 5.03
N VAL A 207 12.88 -10.19 6.21
CA VAL A 207 13.84 -11.22 6.62
C VAL A 207 13.16 -12.58 6.49
N PRO A 208 13.53 -13.41 5.49
CA PRO A 208 12.92 -14.73 5.31
C PRO A 208 13.37 -15.70 6.40
N ILE A 209 12.42 -16.41 6.99
CA ILE A 209 12.66 -17.50 7.93
C ILE A 209 12.12 -18.79 7.32
N PHE A 210 13.00 -19.76 7.09
CA PHE A 210 12.66 -21.06 6.52
C PHE A 210 11.97 -21.94 7.56
N THR A 211 10.65 -21.74 7.71
CA THR A 211 9.81 -22.47 8.65
C THR A 211 8.34 -22.35 8.26
N ASN A 212 7.53 -23.34 8.61
CA ASN A 212 6.07 -23.27 8.54
C ASN A 212 5.40 -22.83 9.86
N LYS A 213 6.20 -22.51 10.89
CA LYS A 213 5.70 -22.16 12.24
C LYS A 213 5.41 -20.66 12.38
N ILE A 214 4.29 -20.19 11.81
CA ILE A 214 3.92 -18.77 11.85
C ILE A 214 3.83 -18.18 13.26
N THR A 215 3.44 -18.99 14.25
CA THR A 215 3.37 -18.56 15.65
C THR A 215 4.74 -18.22 16.22
N ALA A 216 5.80 -18.92 15.81
CA ALA A 216 7.17 -18.62 16.20
C ALA A 216 7.64 -17.30 15.54
N VAL A 217 7.37 -17.13 14.24
CA VAL A 217 7.75 -15.91 13.51
C VAL A 217 6.98 -14.69 14.01
N ARG A 218 5.70 -14.83 14.39
CA ARG A 218 4.92 -13.78 15.07
C ARG A 218 5.54 -13.34 16.40
N ARG A 219 6.19 -14.25 17.13
CA ARG A 219 6.93 -13.90 18.37
C ARG A 219 8.20 -13.14 18.05
N ILE A 220 8.91 -13.52 16.99
CA ILE A 220 10.11 -12.82 16.50
C ILE A 220 9.73 -11.41 16.04
N SER A 221 8.74 -11.28 15.14
CA SER A 221 8.29 -9.98 14.62
C SER A 221 7.84 -9.03 15.74
N ARG A 222 7.21 -9.55 16.80
CA ARG A 222 6.86 -8.74 17.98
C ARG A 222 8.09 -8.22 18.70
N ARG A 223 9.12 -9.05 18.89
CA ARG A 223 10.38 -8.64 19.57
C ARG A 223 11.23 -7.70 18.73
N VAL A 224 11.12 -7.76 17.41
CA VAL A 224 11.79 -6.84 16.48
C VAL A 224 11.08 -5.48 16.48
N SER A 225 9.74 -5.50 16.43
CA SER A 225 8.92 -4.29 16.37
C SER A 225 9.06 -3.42 17.62
N GLY A 226 9.22 -2.11 17.42
CA GLY A 226 9.27 -1.14 18.52
C GLY A 226 8.01 -1.17 19.39
N ARG A 227 6.84 -1.49 18.82
CA ARG A 227 5.59 -1.67 19.60
C ARG A 227 5.67 -2.84 20.59
N GLY A 228 6.48 -3.86 20.30
CA GLY A 228 6.68 -5.01 21.19
C GLY A 228 7.90 -4.89 22.08
N GLY A 229 8.47 -3.68 22.23
CA GLY A 229 9.66 -3.43 23.04
C GLY A 229 10.98 -3.67 22.32
N GLY A 230 10.94 -3.88 21.01
CA GLY A 230 12.11 -4.04 20.15
C GLY A 230 12.74 -2.71 19.74
N ILE A 231 13.17 -2.67 18.48
CA ILE A 231 13.91 -1.54 17.92
C ILE A 231 12.95 -0.36 17.73
N PRO A 232 13.26 0.83 18.28
CA PRO A 232 12.43 2.00 18.08
C PRO A 232 12.26 2.32 16.58
N SER A 233 11.09 2.82 16.20
CA SER A 233 10.78 3.19 14.81
C SER A 233 10.82 2.03 13.79
N VAL A 234 10.88 0.77 14.25
CA VAL A 234 10.62 -0.41 13.42
C VAL A 234 9.20 -0.91 13.63
N GLN A 235 8.48 -1.12 12.52
CA GLN A 235 7.24 -1.89 12.50
C GLN A 235 7.53 -3.23 11.85
N ALA A 236 7.15 -4.34 12.50
CA ALA A 236 7.36 -5.66 11.95
C ALA A 236 6.10 -6.54 12.06
N MET A 237 5.87 -7.38 11.05
CA MET A 237 4.81 -8.38 11.03
C MET A 237 5.29 -9.68 10.39
N ALA A 238 4.71 -10.80 10.81
CA ALA A 238 4.99 -12.10 10.21
C ALA A 238 4.02 -12.36 9.06
N LEU A 239 4.53 -12.66 7.88
CA LEU A 239 3.74 -12.92 6.68
C LEU A 239 4.21 -14.21 6.02
N ALA A 240 3.28 -15.07 5.62
CA ALA A 240 3.62 -16.26 4.86
C ALA A 240 4.07 -15.87 3.44
N HIS A 241 5.14 -16.49 2.95
CA HIS A 241 5.70 -16.25 1.61
C HIS A 241 5.96 -17.58 0.92
N GLY A 242 4.90 -18.20 0.39
CA GLY A 242 4.93 -19.59 -0.06
C GLY A 242 4.68 -20.61 1.06
N GLU A 243 5.03 -21.87 0.84
CA GLU A 243 4.67 -22.98 1.74
C GLU A 243 5.60 -23.11 2.95
N ASP A 244 6.92 -22.89 2.76
CA ASP A 244 7.95 -23.16 3.77
C ASP A 244 8.75 -21.92 4.20
N ILE A 245 8.34 -20.73 3.75
CA ILE A 245 8.99 -19.47 4.11
C ILE A 245 7.96 -18.55 4.76
N ILE A 246 8.36 -17.98 5.89
CA ILE A 246 7.60 -16.92 6.56
C ILE A 246 8.57 -15.76 6.77
N GLU A 247 8.20 -14.61 6.27
CA GLU A 247 8.99 -13.40 6.38
C GLU A 247 8.64 -12.62 7.63
N VAL A 248 9.65 -12.05 8.27
CA VAL A 248 9.48 -10.90 9.15
C VAL A 248 9.54 -9.66 8.24
N ALA A 249 8.37 -9.18 7.85
CA ALA A 249 8.26 -7.97 7.03
C ALA A 249 8.43 -6.73 7.91
N CYS A 250 9.44 -5.92 7.59
CA CYS A 250 9.86 -4.77 8.38
C CYS A 250 9.66 -3.46 7.61
N ASN A 251 9.11 -2.46 8.30
CA ASN A 251 9.13 -1.07 7.90
C ASN A 251 10.00 -0.30 8.88
N LEU A 252 11.11 0.24 8.38
CA LEU A 252 12.03 1.09 9.11
C LEU A 252 11.63 2.55 8.89
N LEU A 253 10.97 3.15 9.88
CA LEU A 253 10.33 4.47 9.74
C LEU A 253 11.32 5.63 9.80
N GLU A 254 12.52 5.40 10.33
CA GLU A 254 13.58 6.41 10.48
C GLU A 254 14.95 5.82 10.07
N PRO A 255 15.15 5.54 8.77
CA PRO A 255 16.38 4.92 8.27
C PRO A 255 17.64 5.78 8.41
N SER A 256 17.49 7.06 8.78
CA SER A 256 18.62 7.93 9.14
C SER A 256 19.14 7.71 10.56
N LYS A 257 18.40 7.01 11.42
CA LYS A 257 18.77 6.75 12.82
C LYS A 257 19.06 5.28 13.10
N PHE A 258 18.37 4.40 12.40
CA PHE A 258 18.48 2.95 12.53
C PHE A 258 18.80 2.39 11.16
N ILE A 259 19.59 1.31 11.09
CA ILE A 259 19.98 0.67 9.83
C ILE A 259 19.46 -0.76 9.77
N ALA A 260 19.29 -1.28 8.55
CA ALA A 260 18.76 -2.62 8.34
C ALA A 260 19.54 -3.71 9.09
N ASP A 261 20.87 -3.59 9.18
CA ASP A 261 21.74 -4.56 9.88
C ASP A 261 21.44 -4.70 11.38
N GLN A 262 20.77 -3.73 12.01
CA GLN A 262 20.40 -3.79 13.41
C GLN A 262 19.15 -4.62 13.67
N VAL A 263 18.35 -4.89 12.62
CA VAL A 263 17.01 -5.48 12.69
C VAL A 263 17.04 -6.96 12.35
#